data_AF-I1CR98-F1
#
_entry.id   AF-I1CR98-F1
#
_cell.length_a   1.000
_cell.length_b   1.000
_cell.length_c   1.000
_cell.angle_alpha   90.00
_cell.angle_beta   90.00
_cell.angle_gamma   90.00
#
_symmetry.space_group_name_H-M   'P 1'
#
loop_
_entity.id
_entity.type
_entity.pdbx_description
1 polymer ?
#
loop_
_entity_poly.entity_id
_entity_poly.type
_entity_poly.pdbx_seq_one_letter_code
_entity_poly.pdbx_strand_id
1 'polypeptide(L)' 'MEALDKKDLKEHYIVLDNAPIHKPANIRRYIEDRGYNCVYLPLYSSFWNHVEKFWSKI' A
#
# COMPACT_ATOMS: atom_id res chain seq x y z
N MET A 1 2.55 8.88 -7.19
CA MET A 1 1.27 8.13 -7.32
C MET A 1 0.64 8.34 -8.70
N GLU A 2 1.38 8.89 -9.67
CA GLU A 2 0.85 9.35 -10.97
C GLU A 2 0.14 8.25 -11.78
N ALA A 3 0.64 7.02 -11.73
CA ALA A 3 0.00 5.89 -12.39
C ALA A 3 -1.39 5.56 -11.80
N LEU A 4 -1.57 5.79 -10.50
CA LEU A 4 -2.87 5.65 -9.82
C LEU A 4 -3.75 6.86 -10.09
N ASP A 5 -3.15 8.06 -10.12
CA ASP A 5 -3.85 9.32 -10.39
C ASP A 5 -4.46 9.28 -11.81
N LYS A 6 -3.71 8.80 -12.80
CA LYS A 6 -4.17 8.62 -14.19
C LYS A 6 -5.31 7.61 -14.33
N LYS A 7 -5.42 6.67 -13.39
CA LYS A 7 -6.48 5.64 -13.37
C LYS A 7 -7.69 6.04 -12.51
N ASP A 8 -7.68 7.24 -11.93
CA ASP A 8 -8.72 7.76 -11.05
C ASP A 8 -9.09 6.81 -9.89
N LEU A 9 -8.07 6.17 -9.30
CA LEU A 9 -8.25 5.20 -8.22
C LEU A 9 -8.35 5.85 -6.84
N LYS A 10 -8.87 7.08 -6.76
CA LYS A 10 -9.08 7.76 -5.48
C LYS A 10 -10.04 6.92 -4.62
N GLU A 11 -9.97 7.13 -3.30
CA GLU A 11 -10.73 6.38 -2.28
C GLU A 11 -10.40 4.88 -2.18
N HIS A 12 -9.54 4.35 -3.06
CA HIS A 12 -9.07 2.98 -2.96
C HIS A 12 -7.99 2.83 -1.89
N TYR A 13 -7.81 1.60 -1.41
CA TYR A 13 -6.83 1.26 -0.40
C TYR A 13 -5.49 0.86 -1.03
N ILE A 14 -4.43 1.53 -0.59
CA ILE A 14 -3.06 1.07 -0.75
C ILE A 14 -2.75 0.13 0.41
N VAL A 15 -2.52 -1.14 0.07
CA VAL A 15 -2.12 -2.18 1.01
C VAL A 15 -0.59 -2.17 1.11
N LEU A 16 -0.06 -1.95 2.31
CA LEU A 16 1.36 -2.02 2.62
C LEU A 16 1.62 -3.15 3.61
N ASP A 17 2.80 -3.76 3.55
CA ASP A 17 3.24 -4.67 4.60
C ASP A 17 3.60 -3.89 5.88
N ASN A 18 3.77 -4.61 6.99
CA ASN A 18 3.95 -4.00 8.30
C ASN A 18 5.40 -3.57 8.60
N ALA A 19 6.25 -3.46 7.57
CA ALA A 19 7.65 -3.12 7.76
C ALA A 19 7.83 -1.70 8.33
N PRO A 20 8.85 -1.47 9.20
CA PRO A 20 9.09 -0.16 9.80
C PRO A 20 9.24 0.99 8.81
N ILE A 21 9.71 0.71 7.59
CA ILE A 21 9.86 1.69 6.50
C ILE A 21 8.54 2.32 6.03
N HIS A 22 7.39 1.67 6.26
CA HIS A 22 6.07 2.16 5.85
C HIS A 22 5.32 2.95 6.94
N LYS A 23 5.84 2.95 8.17
CA LYS A 23 5.23 3.59 9.34
C LYS A 23 5.51 5.09 9.54
N PRO A 24 6.53 5.72 8.92
CA PRO A 24 6.71 7.16 9.06
C PRO A 24 5.44 7.94 8.67
N ALA A 25 5.04 8.90 9.49
CA ALA A 25 3.78 9.65 9.31
C ALA A 25 3.71 10.40 7.97
N ASN A 26 4.87 10.82 7.43
CA ASN A 26 4.95 11.46 6.12
C ASN A 26 4.53 10.53 4.97
N ILE A 27 4.77 9.21 5.07
CA ILE A 27 4.35 8.25 4.06
C ILE A 27 2.84 8.15 4.03
N ARG A 28 2.21 7.96 5.20
CA ARG A 28 0.75 7.91 5.33
C ARG A 28 0.10 9.20 4.84
N ARG A 29 0.62 10.35 5.27
CA ARG A 29 0.13 11.66 4.85
C ARG A 29 0.25 11.87 3.34
N TYR A 30 1.35 11.46 2.73
CA TYR A 30 1.52 11.55 1.28
C TYR A 30 0.47 10.73 0.49
N ILE A 31 0.02 9.61 1.06
CA ILE A 31 -1.04 8.77 0.47
C ILE A 31 -2.41 9.42 0.66
N GLU A 32 -2.73 9.81 1.89
CA GLU A 32 -4.05 10.36 2.27
C GLU A 32 -4.29 11.76 1.67
N ASP A 33 -3.29 12.64 1.64
CA ASP A 33 -3.40 13.99 1.04
C ASP A 33 -3.69 13.94 -0.47
N ARG A 34 -3.40 12.81 -1.14
CA ARG A 34 -3.73 12.58 -2.56
C ARG A 34 -5.10 11.94 -2.78
N GLY A 35 -5.85 11.66 -1.71
CA GLY A 35 -7.20 11.10 -1.75
C GLY A 35 -7.25 9.57 -1.77
N TYR A 36 -6.19 8.89 -1.31
CA TYR A 36 -6.15 7.43 -1.19
C TYR A 36 -6.20 6.98 0.27
N ASN A 37 -6.67 5.77 0.51
CA ASN A 37 -6.66 5.17 1.84
C ASN A 37 -5.41 4.32 2.04
N CYS A 38 -4.86 4.28 3.25
CA CYS A 38 -3.68 3.47 3.59
C CYS A 38 -4.06 2.38 4.60
N VAL A 39 -3.74 1.12 4.29
CA VAL A 39 -3.94 -0.01 5.21
C VAL A 39 -2.67 -0.84 5.33
N TYR A 40 -2.35 -1.25 6.54
CA TYR A 40 -1.20 -2.08 6.85
C TYR A 40 -1.66 -3.51 7.10
N LEU A 41 -0.94 -4.46 6.54
CA LEU A 41 -1.14 -5.87 6.85
C LEU A 41 -0.77 -6.19 8.30
N PRO A 42 -1.42 -7.19 8.93
CA PRO A 42 -0.98 -7.73 10.22
C PRO A 42 0.48 -8.21 10.20
N LEU A 43 1.09 -8.34 11.38
CA LEU A 43 2.41 -8.99 11.48
C LEU A 43 2.33 -10.42 10.96
N TYR A 44 3.39 -10.85 10.25
CA TYR A 44 3.54 -12.19 9.69
C TYR A 44 2.44 -12.63 8.71
N SER A 45 1.67 -11.71 8.13
CA SER A 45 0.63 -12.03 7.15
C SER A 45 1.09 -11.87 5.69
N SER A 46 2.29 -12.35 5.37
CA SER A 46 2.84 -12.27 4.00
C SER A 46 1.98 -12.99 2.96
N PHE A 47 1.24 -14.03 3.38
CA PHE A 47 0.26 -14.74 2.54
C PHE A 47 -0.94 -13.88 2.09
N TRP A 48 -1.13 -12.69 2.68
CA TRP A 48 -2.11 -11.69 2.22
C TRP A 48 -1.50 -10.63 1.30
N ASN A 49 -0.18 -10.55 1.19
CA ASN A 49 0.47 -9.61 0.30
C ASN A 49 0.40 -10.11 -1.15
N HIS A 50 -0.29 -9.36 -2.01
CA HIS A 50 -0.40 -9.70 -3.43
C HIS A 50 0.94 -9.61 -4.17
N VAL A 51 1.87 -8.76 -3.70
CA VAL A 51 3.23 -8.69 -4.27
C VAL A 51 3.99 -10.00 -4.06
N GLU A 52 3.95 -10.57 -2.85
CA GLU A 52 4.60 -11.86 -2.55
C GLU A 52 4.02 -12.98 -3.43
N LYS A 53 2.69 -13.04 -3.59
CA LYS A 53 2.03 -14.02 -4.48
C LYS A 53 2.37 -13.85 -5.95
N PHE A 54 2.64 -12.62 -6.39
CA PHE A 54 3.04 -12.33 -7.76
C PHE A 54 4.46 -12.85 -8.01
N TRP A 55 5.40 -12.53 -7.12
CA TRP A 55 6.80 -12.94 -7.25
C TRP A 55 7.05 -14.41 -6.93
N SER A 56 6.19 -15.09 -6.17
CA SER A 56 6.31 -16.53 -5.93
C SER A 56 6.11 -17.40 -7.18
N LYS A 57 5.68 -16.81 -8.30
CA LYS A 57 5.39 -17.50 -9.57
C LYS A 57 6.42 -17.19 -10.66
N ILE A 58 7.42 -16.39 -10.33
CA ILE A 58 8.56 -16.04 -11.17
C ILE A 58 9.75 -16.87 -10.67
#